data_AF-A0A934XUF7-F1
#
_entry.id   AF-A0A934XUF7-F1
#
_cell.length_a   1.000
_cell.length_b   1.000
_cell.length_c   1.000
_cell.angle_alpha   90.00
_cell.angle_beta   90.00
_cell.angle_gamma   90.00
#
_symmetry.space_group_name_H-M   'P 1'
#
loop_
_entity.id
_entity.type
_entity.pdbx_description
1 polymer ?
#
loop_
_entity_poly.entity_id
_entity_poly.type
_entity_poly.pdbx_seq_one_letter_code
_entity_poly.pdbx_strand_id
1 'polypeptide(L)'
;AFLAEQMIAMNKAKQIEVRGFLAWLAREIGVDRRFNNKTTLQNYLGDYQKGESHATLEDLLAVLRQNRRKPGCCSQRPLLQERLQAEHGASLAKLLPLKARLAATDRLIDQVVYTLYGLTDDEIAIVEGR
;
A
#
# COMPACT_ATOMS: atom_id res chain seq x y z
N ALA A 1 -14.99 -9.89 19.34
CA ALA A 1 -15.45 -9.78 17.94
C ALA A 1 -14.30 -10.19 17.03
N PHE A 2 -14.21 -11.47 16.68
CA PHE A 2 -12.97 -12.09 16.18
C PHE A 2 -12.45 -11.49 14.85
N LEU A 3 -13.32 -11.29 13.85
CA LEU A 3 -12.91 -10.77 12.54
C LEU A 3 -12.43 -9.31 12.61
N ALA A 4 -13.10 -8.49 13.43
CA ALA A 4 -12.73 -7.09 13.64
C ALA A 4 -11.34 -6.95 14.31
N GLU A 5 -11.07 -7.77 15.33
CA GLU A 5 -9.77 -7.81 16.00
C GLU A 5 -8.64 -8.22 15.05
N GLN A 6 -8.88 -9.25 14.22
CA GLN A 6 -7.94 -9.67 13.18
C GLN A 6 -7.68 -8.55 12.16
N MET A 7 -8.73 -7.83 11.74
CA MET A 7 -8.61 -6.72 10.81
C MET A 7 -7.79 -5.56 11.38
N ILE A 8 -7.97 -5.25 12.67
CA ILE A 8 -7.15 -4.24 13.37
C ILE A 8 -5.69 -4.67 13.40
N ALA A 9 -5.41 -5.92 13.77
CA ALA A 9 -4.04 -6.46 13.83
C ALA A 9 -3.34 -6.41 12.47
N MET A 10 -4.02 -6.86 11.40
CA MET A 10 -3.49 -6.83 10.03
C MET A 10 -3.27 -5.41 9.53
N ASN A 11 -4.20 -4.47 9.79
CA ASN A 11 -4.01 -3.08 9.43
C ASN A 11 -2.84 -2.44 10.18
N LYS A 12 -2.65 -2.78 11.46
CA LYS A 12 -1.49 -2.33 12.24
C LYS A 12 -0.18 -2.84 11.65
N ALA A 13 -0.11 -4.13 11.29
CA ALA A 13 1.06 -4.72 10.63
C ALA A 13 1.37 -4.04 9.29
N LYS A 14 0.35 -3.85 8.44
CA LYS A 14 0.45 -3.10 7.18
C LYS A 14 1.02 -1.70 7.40
N GLN A 15 0.47 -0.96 8.37
CA GLN A 15 0.91 0.41 8.68
C GLN A 15 2.33 0.49 9.27
N ILE A 16 2.78 -0.54 9.99
CA ILE A 16 4.15 -0.62 10.49
C ILE A 16 5.13 -0.78 9.32
N GLU A 17 4.86 -1.74 8.44
CA GLU A 17 5.73 -2.03 7.30
C GLU A 17 5.80 -0.85 6.30
N VAL A 18 4.66 -0.25 5.96
CA VAL A 18 4.62 0.95 5.09
C VAL A 18 5.41 2.12 5.70
N ARG A 19 5.22 2.39 7.00
CA ARG A 19 5.99 3.45 7.68
C ARG A 19 7.48 3.12 7.74
N GLY A 20 7.83 1.86 7.94
CA GLY A 20 9.22 1.38 7.92
C GLY A 20 9.90 1.66 6.59
N PHE A 21 9.27 1.24 5.48
CA PHE A 21 9.76 1.50 4.12
C PHE A 21 9.91 2.99 3.84
N LEU A 22 8.90 3.81 4.16
CA LEU A 22 8.95 5.26 3.92
C LEU A 22 10.00 5.97 4.78
N ALA A 23 10.19 5.52 6.02
CA ALA A 23 11.22 6.06 6.91
C ALA A 23 12.63 5.70 6.41
N TRP A 24 12.81 4.46 5.95
CA TRP A 24 14.05 4.03 5.30
C TRP A 24 14.32 4.86 4.05
N LEU A 25 13.35 4.98 3.15
CA LEU A 25 13.47 5.75 1.91
C LEU A 25 13.84 7.20 2.20
N ALA A 26 13.21 7.83 3.19
CA ALA A 26 13.52 9.20 3.60
C ALA A 26 14.97 9.37 4.11
N ARG A 27 15.53 8.36 4.80
CA ARG A 27 16.94 8.37 5.24
C ARG A 27 17.90 8.27 4.06
N GLU A 28 17.59 7.41 3.10
CA GLU A 28 18.46 7.18 1.94
C GLU A 28 18.53 8.36 0.98
N ILE A 29 17.42 9.07 0.80
CA ILE A 29 17.35 10.23 -0.09
C ILE A 29 17.59 11.56 0.64
N GLY A 30 17.74 11.55 1.97
CA GLY A 30 18.07 12.75 2.75
C GLY A 30 17.09 13.92 2.59
N VAL A 31 15.80 13.65 2.33
CA VAL A 31 14.81 14.70 2.02
C VAL A 31 13.76 14.84 3.12
N ASP A 32 13.59 16.07 3.62
CA ASP A 32 12.33 16.54 4.22
C ASP A 32 11.25 16.51 3.12
N ARG A 33 10.35 15.52 3.21
CA ARG A 33 9.01 15.23 2.61
C ARG A 33 8.40 16.05 1.46
N ARG A 34 8.98 17.17 1.05
CA ARG A 34 8.57 18.04 -0.05
C ARG A 34 8.96 17.44 -1.39
N PHE A 35 8.52 16.22 -1.69
CA PHE A 35 8.60 15.63 -3.03
C PHE A 35 7.41 16.05 -3.88
N ASN A 36 7.65 16.31 -5.16
CA ASN A 36 6.59 16.35 -6.15
C ASN A 36 6.07 14.92 -6.30
N ASN A 37 4.76 14.74 -6.45
CA ASN A 37 4.13 13.42 -6.56
C ASN A 37 4.40 12.48 -5.37
N LYS A 38 4.51 13.04 -4.15
CA LYS A 38 4.69 12.28 -2.90
C LYS A 38 3.59 11.24 -2.67
N THR A 39 2.39 11.45 -3.22
CA THR A 39 1.24 10.55 -3.08
C THR A 39 1.54 9.18 -3.66
N THR A 40 2.27 9.09 -4.78
CA THR A 40 2.68 7.80 -5.36
C THR A 40 3.61 7.03 -4.43
N LEU A 41 4.54 7.71 -3.75
CA LEU A 41 5.40 7.09 -2.75
C LEU A 41 4.60 6.67 -1.52
N GLN A 42 3.68 7.51 -1.04
CA GLN A 42 2.88 7.24 0.15
C GLN A 42 1.87 6.11 -0.05
N ASN A 43 1.32 5.99 -1.26
CA ASN A 43 0.31 5.00 -1.63
C ASN A 43 0.91 3.90 -2.54
N TYR A 44 2.19 3.60 -2.41
CA TYR A 44 2.86 2.64 -3.30
C TYR A 44 2.27 1.22 -3.20
N LEU A 45 1.62 0.84 -2.09
CA LEU A 45 0.94 -0.45 -1.97
C LEU A 45 -0.39 -0.51 -2.77
N GLY A 46 -0.93 0.65 -3.15
CA GLY A 46 -2.27 0.81 -3.68
C GLY A 46 -3.36 0.50 -2.64
N ASP A 47 -4.60 0.70 -3.06
CA ASP A 47 -5.81 0.47 -2.28
C ASP A 47 -6.56 -0.78 -2.77
N TYR A 48 -6.72 -1.78 -1.90
CA TYR A 48 -7.45 -3.00 -2.26
C TYR A 48 -8.96 -2.78 -2.39
N GLN A 49 -9.52 -1.78 -1.69
CA GLN A 49 -10.95 -1.48 -1.73
C GLN A 49 -11.34 -0.81 -3.06
N LYS A 50 -10.37 -0.17 -3.71
CA LYS A 50 -10.54 0.51 -5.00
C LYS A 50 -10.00 -0.26 -6.20
N GLY A 51 -9.49 -1.48 -5.98
CA GLY A 51 -8.82 -2.25 -7.05
C GLY A 51 -7.52 -1.62 -7.55
N GLU A 52 -6.94 -0.68 -6.80
CA GLU A 52 -5.70 -0.01 -7.16
C GLU A 52 -4.51 -0.96 -6.98
N SER A 53 -3.72 -1.10 -8.05
CA SER A 53 -2.48 -1.89 -8.04
C SER A 53 -1.38 -1.17 -7.27
N HIS A 54 -0.38 -1.94 -6.83
CA HIS A 54 0.82 -1.35 -6.22
C HIS A 54 1.65 -0.63 -7.29
N ALA A 55 2.34 0.43 -6.87
CA ALA A 55 3.29 1.15 -7.71
C ALA A 55 4.47 0.23 -8.06
N THR A 56 4.91 0.29 -9.30
CA THR A 56 6.09 -0.45 -9.75
C THR A 56 7.38 0.23 -9.28
N LEU A 57 8.49 -0.49 -9.33
CA LEU A 57 9.81 0.10 -9.07
C LEU A 57 10.06 1.30 -10.00
N GLU A 58 9.64 1.22 -11.26
CA GLU A 58 9.83 2.30 -12.24
C GLU A 58 8.99 3.54 -11.88
N ASP A 59 7.78 3.36 -11.35
CA ASP A 59 6.97 4.49 -10.85
C ASP A 59 7.68 5.22 -9.70
N LEU A 60 8.26 4.47 -8.76
CA LEU A 60 9.03 5.04 -7.64
C LEU A 60 10.29 5.76 -8.15
N LEU A 61 11.02 5.15 -9.09
CA LEU A 61 12.19 5.76 -9.73
C LEU A 61 11.83 7.02 -10.51
N ALA A 62 10.69 7.03 -11.22
CA ALA A 62 10.20 8.20 -11.94
C ALA A 62 9.95 9.37 -10.99
N VAL A 63 9.33 9.14 -9.83
CA VAL A 63 9.15 10.17 -8.79
C VAL A 63 10.50 10.67 -8.28
N LEU A 64 11.47 9.80 -8.01
CA LEU A 64 12.80 10.20 -7.56
C LEU A 64 13.54 11.01 -8.64
N ARG A 65 13.46 10.61 -9.93
CA ARG A 65 14.06 11.33 -11.06
C ARG A 65 13.45 12.72 -11.26
N GLN A 66 12.13 12.86 -11.10
CA GLN A 66 11.45 14.17 -11.16
C GLN A 66 11.96 15.13 -10.07
N ASN A 67 12.46 14.58 -8.96
CA ASN A 67 12.95 15.35 -7.82
C ASN A 67 14.48 15.40 -7.73
N ARG A 68 15.21 14.95 -8.78
CA ARG A 68 16.69 14.90 -8.84
C ARG A 68 17.41 16.23 -8.58
N ARG A 69 16.74 17.37 -8.77
CA ARG A 69 17.29 18.72 -8.53
C ARG A 69 17.18 19.15 -7.06
N LYS A 70 16.47 18.38 -6.23
CA LYS A 70 16.32 18.68 -4.79
C LYS A 70 17.56 18.23 -4.03
N PRO A 71 18.08 19.05 -3.10
CA PRO A 71 19.22 18.68 -2.28
C PRO A 71 18.92 17.38 -1.52
N GLY A 72 19.90 16.46 -1.48
CA GLY A 72 19.75 15.13 -0.90
C GLY A 72 19.31 14.05 -1.89
N CYS A 73 18.55 14.39 -2.93
CA CYS A 73 17.93 13.44 -3.85
C CYS A 73 18.95 12.77 -4.79
N CYS A 74 19.75 11.85 -4.25
CA CYS A 74 20.80 11.09 -4.93
C CYS A 74 20.24 9.95 -5.79
N SER A 75 19.16 10.21 -6.53
CA SER A 75 18.46 9.26 -7.42
C SER A 75 19.33 8.62 -8.51
N GLN A 76 20.54 9.14 -8.72
CA GLN A 76 21.47 8.69 -9.78
C GLN A 76 22.58 7.77 -9.25
N ARG A 77 22.61 7.43 -7.96
CA ARG A 77 23.60 6.48 -7.43
C ARG A 77 23.13 5.05 -7.76
N PRO A 78 23.90 4.24 -8.51
CA PRO A 78 23.52 2.85 -8.81
C PRO A 78 23.20 2.03 -7.54
N LEU A 79 23.98 2.26 -6.49
CA LEU A 79 23.76 1.64 -5.17
C LEU A 79 22.41 1.98 -4.53
N LEU A 80 21.85 3.17 -4.79
CA LEU A 80 20.52 3.52 -4.28
C LEU A 80 19.42 2.76 -5.03
N GLN A 81 19.58 2.59 -6.34
CA GLN A 81 18.60 1.88 -7.16
C GLN A 81 18.53 0.40 -6.80
N GLU A 82 19.68 -0.26 -6.62
CA GLU A 82 19.75 -1.66 -6.18
C GLU A 82 19.12 -1.85 -4.80
N ARG A 83 19.45 -0.97 -3.84
CA ARG A 83 18.87 -1.01 -2.49
C ARG A 83 17.37 -0.72 -2.51
N LEU A 84 16.91 0.24 -3.32
CA LEU A 84 15.48 0.52 -3.49
C LEU A 84 14.74 -0.68 -4.06
N GLN A 85 15.29 -1.35 -5.07
CA GLN A 85 14.70 -2.56 -5.62
C GLN A 85 14.59 -3.67 -4.56
N ALA A 86 15.65 -3.91 -3.80
CA ALA A 86 15.67 -4.91 -2.74
C ALA A 86 14.65 -4.62 -1.63
N GLU A 87 14.65 -3.39 -1.10
CA GLU A 87 13.75 -2.98 -0.01
C GLU A 87 12.28 -2.89 -0.48
N HIS A 88 12.04 -2.40 -1.70
CA HIS A 88 10.70 -2.39 -2.28
C HIS A 88 10.16 -3.82 -2.46
N GLY A 89 10.98 -4.72 -3.01
CA GLY A 89 10.62 -6.13 -3.17
C GLY A 89 10.36 -6.80 -1.83
N ALA A 90 11.21 -6.59 -0.83
CA ALA A 90 11.05 -7.13 0.52
C ALA A 90 9.78 -6.60 1.20
N SER A 91 9.47 -5.31 1.02
CA SER A 91 8.26 -4.73 1.58
C SER A 91 6.99 -5.27 0.91
N LEU A 92 6.98 -5.35 -0.42
CA LEU A 92 5.85 -5.95 -1.16
C LEU A 92 5.65 -7.43 -0.84
N ALA A 93 6.73 -8.20 -0.65
CA ALA A 93 6.63 -9.62 -0.27
C ALA A 93 5.88 -9.83 1.05
N LYS A 94 5.96 -8.87 1.99
CA LYS A 94 5.19 -8.90 3.24
C LYS A 94 3.80 -8.30 3.07
N LEU A 95 3.68 -7.22 2.29
CA LEU A 95 2.45 -6.44 2.20
C LEU A 95 1.40 -7.04 1.26
N LEU A 96 1.80 -7.71 0.18
CA LEU A 96 0.87 -8.32 -0.77
C LEU A 96 0.02 -9.44 -0.13
N PRO A 97 0.59 -10.39 0.65
CA PRO A 97 -0.21 -11.36 1.39
C PRO A 97 -1.14 -10.71 2.42
N LEU A 98 -0.67 -9.67 3.12
CA LEU A 98 -1.49 -8.91 4.06
C LEU A 98 -2.65 -8.19 3.37
N LYS A 99 -2.40 -7.58 2.21
CA LYS A 99 -3.41 -6.92 1.37
C LYS A 99 -4.47 -7.92 0.91
N ALA A 100 -4.06 -9.10 0.46
CA ALA A 100 -4.98 -10.16 0.02
C ALA A 100 -5.85 -10.66 1.19
N ARG A 101 -5.25 -10.86 2.38
CA ARG A 101 -5.98 -11.30 3.57
C ARG A 101 -6.95 -10.25 4.10
N LEU A 102 -6.57 -8.97 4.05
CA LEU A 102 -7.48 -7.85 4.36
C LEU A 102 -8.68 -7.86 3.42
N ALA A 103 -8.46 -7.95 2.11
CA ALA A 103 -9.53 -7.99 1.12
C ALA A 103 -10.47 -9.21 1.32
N ALA A 104 -9.91 -10.38 1.62
CA ALA A 104 -10.71 -11.57 1.91
C ALA A 104 -11.52 -11.42 3.20
N THR A 105 -10.95 -10.79 4.23
CA THR A 105 -11.65 -10.57 5.50
C THR A 105 -12.77 -9.55 5.36
N ASP A 106 -12.56 -8.48 4.57
CA ASP A 106 -13.58 -7.47 4.25
C ASP A 106 -14.81 -8.14 3.59
N ARG A 107 -14.57 -8.95 2.55
CA ARG A 107 -15.64 -9.71 1.87
C ARG A 107 -16.38 -10.68 2.79
N LEU A 108 -15.67 -11.33 3.71
CA LEU A 108 -16.30 -12.21 4.70
C LEU A 108 -17.18 -11.41 5.67
N ILE A 109 -16.76 -10.21 6.06
CA ILE A 109 -17.57 -9.32 6.89
C ILE A 109 -18.82 -8.89 6.11
N ASP A 110 -18.70 -8.50 4.84
CA ASP A 110 -19.84 -8.13 4.00
C ASP A 110 -20.84 -9.28 3.88
N GLN A 111 -20.38 -10.50 3.61
CA GLN A 111 -21.25 -11.69 3.55
C GLN A 111 -21.98 -11.96 4.86
N VAL A 112 -21.29 -11.80 5.99
CA VAL A 112 -21.93 -11.93 7.31
C VAL A 112 -22.98 -10.84 7.50
N VAL A 113 -22.69 -9.59 7.13
CA VAL A 113 -23.63 -8.48 7.20
C VAL A 113 -24.86 -8.75 6.33
N TYR A 114 -24.68 -9.15 5.07
CA TYR A 114 -25.79 -9.48 4.17
C TYR A 114 -26.67 -10.59 4.73
N THR A 115 -26.06 -11.65 5.26
CA THR A 115 -26.79 -12.76 5.88
C THR A 115 -27.58 -12.30 7.11
N LEU A 116 -27.00 -11.44 7.94
CA LEU A 116 -27.64 -10.93 9.15
C LEU A 116 -28.84 -10.01 8.83
N TYR A 117 -28.77 -9.26 7.74
CA TYR A 117 -29.87 -8.42 7.28
C TYR A 117 -30.83 -9.14 6.32
N GLY A 118 -30.53 -10.39 5.93
CA GLY A 118 -31.38 -11.21 5.08
C GLY A 118 -31.48 -10.69 3.64
N LEU A 119 -30.43 -10.05 3.12
CA LEU A 119 -30.44 -9.49 1.77
C LEU A 119 -30.54 -10.59 0.72
N THR A 120 -31.29 -10.30 -0.34
CA THR A 120 -31.36 -11.07 -1.58
C THR A 120 -30.18 -10.75 -2.51
N ASP A 121 -29.94 -11.60 -3.50
CA ASP A 121 -28.87 -11.38 -4.50
C ASP A 121 -29.04 -10.04 -5.24
N ASP A 122 -30.28 -9.63 -5.51
CA ASP A 122 -30.59 -8.35 -6.16
C ASP A 122 -30.22 -7.15 -5.26
N GLU A 123 -30.51 -7.24 -3.96
CA GLU A 123 -30.13 -6.20 -2.99
C GLU A 123 -28.61 -6.15 -2.78
N ILE A 124 -27.94 -7.30 -2.79
CA ILE A 124 -26.47 -7.38 -2.74
C ILE A 124 -25.87 -6.72 -3.98
N ALA A 125 -26.40 -7.00 -5.19
CA ALA A 125 -25.92 -6.38 -6.42
C ALA A 125 -26.02 -4.85 -6.37
N ILE A 126 -27.13 -4.31 -5.85
CA ILE A 126 -27.31 -2.86 -5.65
C ILE A 126 -26.25 -2.29 -4.69
N VAL A 127 -25.94 -2.99 -3.59
CA VAL A 127 -24.92 -2.55 -2.62
C VAL A 127 -23.50 -2.63 -3.20
N GLU A 128 -23.20 -3.66 -3.98
CA GLU A 128 -21.91 -3.83 -4.66
C GLU A 128 -21.75 -2.94 -5.91
N GLY A 129 -22.82 -2.24 -6.32
CA GLY A 129 -22.84 -1.41 -7.52
C GLY A 129 -22.73 -2.20 -8.82
N ARG A 130 -23.28 -3.42 -8.83
CA ARG A 130 -23.36 -4.33 -10.00
C ARG A 130 -24.70 -4.28 -10.69
#